data_AF-A0AA35WEM0-F1
#
_entry.id   AF-A0AA35WEM0-F1
#
_cell.length_a   1.000
_cell.length_b   1.000
_cell.length_c   1.000
_cell.angle_alpha   90.00
_cell.angle_beta   90.00
_cell.angle_gamma   90.00
#
_symmetry.space_group_name_H-M   'P 1'
#
loop_
_entity.id
_entity.type
_entity.pdbx_description
1 polymer ?
#
loop_
_entity_poly.entity_id
_entity_poly.type
_entity_poly.pdbx_seq_one_letter_code
_entity_poly.pdbx_strand_id
1 'polypeptide(L)'
;MSVEGAEDRIQIIGKKQGAKGPFYVEPDMVALFRVNITSPKKLGTFTGELEIHTSFDRVLRVPVYYKTAVGSVKIIPERNVFSPTFPYGQQKLPLRARSYYPQILDIREVQSDPPDERFYFITERTPTIPHLKPQALTEVCMYV
;
A
#
# COMPACT_ATOMS: atom_id res chain seq x y z
N MET A 1 11.63 -11.29 36.94
CA MET A 1 11.72 -12.68 36.47
C MET A 1 10.31 -13.24 36.53
N SER A 2 9.58 -13.52 35.46
CA SER A 2 9.96 -13.79 34.06
C SER A 2 8.80 -13.31 33.18
N VAL A 3 9.08 -12.66 32.06
CA VAL A 3 8.08 -12.42 31.00
C VAL A 3 8.50 -13.33 29.86
N GLU A 4 7.85 -14.49 29.79
CA GLU A 4 8.00 -15.45 28.70
C GLU A 4 7.65 -14.79 27.36
N GLY A 5 8.48 -15.07 26.37
CA GLY A 5 8.43 -14.48 25.05
C GLY A 5 7.12 -14.78 24.32
N ALA A 6 6.34 -13.73 24.08
CA ALA A 6 5.40 -13.73 22.97
C ALA A 6 6.25 -13.66 21.68
N GLU A 7 6.42 -14.79 21.00
CA GLU A 7 6.85 -14.78 19.61
C GLU A 7 5.90 -13.85 18.84
N ASP A 8 6.41 -12.69 18.40
CA ASP A 8 5.73 -11.73 17.53
C ASP A 8 5.50 -12.42 16.15
N ARG A 9 4.55 -13.34 16.08
CA ARG A 9 4.16 -14.03 14.85
C ARG A 9 3.29 -13.10 14.01
N ILE A 10 3.76 -12.80 12.82
CA ILE A 10 3.01 -12.03 11.83
C ILE A 10 1.90 -12.93 11.30
N GLN A 11 0.66 -12.54 11.56
CA GLN A 11 -0.50 -13.25 11.01
C GLN A 11 -0.75 -12.75 9.60
N ILE A 12 -0.34 -13.57 8.62
CA ILE A 12 -0.75 -13.41 7.23
C ILE A 12 -2.17 -13.97 7.12
N ILE A 13 -3.18 -13.11 7.25
CA ILE A 13 -4.58 -13.54 7.18
C ILE A 13 -5.05 -13.42 5.73
N GLY A 14 -4.98 -14.53 4.99
CA GLY A 14 -5.74 -14.70 3.76
C GLY A 14 -7.22 -14.90 4.12
N LYS A 15 -8.04 -13.85 4.04
CA LYS A 15 -9.50 -14.02 4.16
C LYS A 15 -10.05 -14.46 2.81
N LYS A 16 -10.51 -15.71 2.73
CA LYS A 16 -11.45 -16.16 1.70
C LYS A 16 -12.75 -15.39 1.90
N GLN A 17 -13.19 -14.62 0.91
CA GLN A 17 -14.56 -14.12 0.91
C GLN A 17 -15.50 -15.34 0.83
N GLY A 18 -16.14 -15.68 1.95
CA GLY A 18 -17.40 -16.41 1.93
C GLY A 18 -17.44 -17.90 2.30
N ALA A 19 -16.35 -18.66 2.51
CA ALA A 19 -16.53 -20.06 2.92
C ALA A 19 -15.35 -20.66 3.70
N LYS A 20 -15.63 -21.19 4.91
CA LYS A 20 -14.76 -22.16 5.60
C LYS A 20 -14.80 -23.48 4.80
N GLY A 21 -13.64 -23.97 4.35
CA GLY A 21 -13.52 -25.23 3.62
C GLY A 21 -12.49 -25.18 2.48
N PRO A 22 -12.10 -26.35 1.92
CA PRO A 22 -11.14 -26.45 0.82
C PRO A 22 -11.58 -25.59 -0.38
N PHE A 23 -10.59 -25.05 -1.09
CA PHE A 23 -10.81 -24.27 -2.31
C PHE A 23 -10.45 -25.14 -3.51
N TYR A 24 -11.39 -25.31 -4.43
CA TYR A 24 -11.22 -26.12 -5.63
C TYR A 24 -10.96 -25.19 -6.81
N VAL A 25 -9.95 -25.53 -7.61
CA VAL A 25 -9.61 -24.85 -8.86
C VAL A 25 -9.87 -25.83 -9.98
N GLU A 26 -10.73 -25.46 -10.93
CA GLU A 26 -10.98 -26.26 -12.12
C GLU A 26 -9.75 -26.25 -13.05
N PRO A 27 -9.57 -27.29 -13.89
CA PRO A 27 -8.54 -27.27 -14.92
C PRO A 27 -8.61 -26.00 -15.77
N ASP A 28 -7.45 -25.47 -16.14
CA ASP A 28 -7.29 -24.24 -16.95
C ASP A 28 -7.83 -22.94 -16.33
N MET A 29 -8.15 -22.93 -15.02
CA MET A 29 -8.51 -21.72 -14.29
C MET A 29 -7.38 -21.21 -13.38
N VAL A 30 -7.39 -19.90 -13.14
CA VAL A 30 -6.47 -19.24 -12.20
C VAL A 30 -7.19 -18.83 -10.92
N ALA A 31 -6.50 -19.02 -9.79
CA ALA A 31 -6.97 -18.59 -8.49
C ALA A 31 -6.21 -17.34 -8.03
N LEU A 32 -6.94 -16.30 -7.63
CA LEU A 32 -6.35 -15.09 -7.06
C LEU A 32 -6.54 -15.07 -5.54
N PHE A 33 -5.44 -14.98 -4.80
CA PHE A 33 -5.44 -14.85 -3.35
C PHE A 33 -5.06 -13.44 -2.94
N ARG A 34 -5.95 -12.74 -2.22
CA ARG A 34 -5.61 -11.46 -1.60
C ARG A 34 -5.12 -11.71 -0.17
N VAL A 35 -3.91 -11.28 0.08
CA VAL A 35 -3.22 -11.46 1.36
C VAL A 35 -3.13 -10.13 2.07
N ASN A 36 -3.64 -10.06 3.30
CA ASN A 36 -3.50 -8.88 4.14
C ASN A 36 -2.40 -9.11 5.17
N ILE A 37 -1.40 -8.22 5.17
CA ILE A 37 -0.31 -8.24 6.13
C ILE A 37 -0.59 -7.19 7.20
N THR A 38 -0.73 -7.61 8.45
CA THR A 38 -0.80 -6.68 9.58
C THR A 38 0.61 -6.43 10.12
N SER A 39 1.12 -5.21 9.91
CA SER A 39 2.45 -4.83 10.36
C SER A 39 2.52 -4.72 11.90
N PRO A 40 3.56 -5.24 12.56
CA PRO A 40 3.86 -4.87 13.94
C PRO A 40 4.19 -3.37 14.01
N LYS A 41 3.89 -2.71 15.14
CA LYS A 41 4.25 -1.30 15.41
C LYS A 41 5.75 -1.14 15.74
N LYS A 42 6.62 -1.93 15.10
CA LYS A 42 8.07 -1.94 15.32
C LYS A 42 8.76 -1.73 13.98
N LEU A 43 9.90 -1.04 13.98
CA LEU A 43 10.76 -0.87 12.81
C LEU A 43 11.51 -2.18 12.53
N GLY A 44 11.65 -2.55 11.26
CA GLY A 44 12.43 -3.72 10.88
C GLY A 44 12.13 -4.24 9.48
N THR A 45 13.03 -5.08 8.99
CA THR A 45 12.82 -5.92 7.81
C THR A 45 12.37 -7.28 8.28
N PHE A 46 11.30 -7.79 7.67
CA PHE A 46 10.68 -9.04 8.04
C PHE A 46 10.56 -9.92 6.80
N THR A 47 10.73 -11.21 7.04
CA THR A 47 10.54 -12.27 6.06
C THR A 47 9.53 -13.26 6.62
N GLY A 48 8.69 -13.77 5.73
CA GLY A 48 7.73 -14.83 6.05
C GLY A 48 7.45 -15.66 4.82
N GLU A 49 6.69 -16.73 4.99
CA GLU A 49 6.27 -17.58 3.89
C GLU A 49 4.76 -17.78 3.95
N LEU A 50 4.11 -17.67 2.79
CA LEU A 50 2.75 -18.17 2.61
C LEU A 50 2.85 -19.62 2.14
N GLU A 51 2.32 -20.54 2.93
CA GLU A 51 2.23 -21.95 2.57
C GLU A 51 0.83 -22.25 2.00
N ILE A 52 0.78 -22.74 0.77
CA ILE A 52 -0.43 -23.22 0.12
C ILE A 52 -0.36 -24.75 0.10
N HIS A 53 -1.18 -25.38 0.93
CA HIS A 53 -1.32 -26.83 0.97
C HIS A 53 -2.28 -27.28 -0.13
N THR A 54 -1.78 -28.13 -1.02
CA THR A 54 -2.60 -28.78 -2.05
C THR A 54 -2.88 -30.22 -1.65
N SER A 55 -3.94 -30.81 -2.22
CA SER A 55 -4.25 -32.24 -2.04
C SER A 55 -3.24 -33.18 -2.69
N PHE A 56 -2.33 -32.68 -3.53
CA PHE A 56 -1.35 -33.47 -4.28
C PHE A 56 -0.01 -33.65 -3.55
N ASP A 57 -0.03 -33.61 -2.22
CA ASP A 57 1.15 -33.72 -1.34
C ASP A 57 2.29 -32.73 -1.68
N ARG A 58 1.92 -31.61 -2.32
CA ARG A 58 2.82 -30.51 -2.64
C ARG A 58 2.39 -29.29 -1.85
N VAL A 59 3.34 -28.75 -1.09
CA VAL A 59 3.23 -27.45 -0.44
C VAL A 59 3.91 -26.41 -1.32
N LEU A 60 3.15 -25.46 -1.82
CA LEU A 60 3.71 -24.30 -2.51
C LEU A 60 4.07 -23.24 -1.46
N ARG A 61 5.33 -22.80 -1.48
CA ARG A 61 5.84 -21.76 -0.58
C ARG A 61 6.07 -20.49 -1.37
N VAL A 62 5.39 -19.42 -0.98
CA VAL A 62 5.57 -18.10 -1.58
C VAL A 62 6.26 -17.21 -0.56
N PRO A 63 7.53 -16.82 -0.78
CA PRO A 63 8.24 -15.97 0.16
C PRO A 63 7.67 -14.55 0.13
N VAL A 64 7.49 -13.98 1.31
CA VAL A 64 6.97 -12.63 1.52
C VAL A 64 8.04 -11.82 2.24
N TYR A 65 8.50 -10.77 1.58
CA TYR A 65 9.45 -9.80 2.13
C TYR A 65 8.73 -8.49 2.38
N TYR A 66 8.81 -7.97 3.59
CA TYR A 66 8.25 -6.65 3.88
C TYR A 66 9.12 -5.85 4.85
N LYS A 67 9.12 -4.53 4.69
CA LYS A 67 9.85 -3.61 5.55
C LYS A 67 8.84 -2.70 6.23
N THR A 68 8.95 -2.63 7.55
CA THR A 68 8.17 -1.71 8.36
C THR A 68 9.01 -0.46 8.61
N ALA A 69 8.35 0.68 8.56
CA ALA A 69 8.96 1.95 8.87
C ALA A 69 8.05 2.69 9.86
N VAL A 70 8.65 3.29 10.89
CA VAL A 70 7.92 4.18 11.81
C VAL A 70 8.01 5.57 11.21
N GLY A 71 6.84 6.11 10.86
CA GLY A 71 6.72 7.42 10.27
C GLY A 71 5.30 7.64 9.81
N SER A 72 5.04 8.85 9.34
CA SER A 72 3.78 9.22 8.70
C SER A 72 4.09 10.10 7.51
N VAL A 73 3.17 10.13 6.54
CA VAL A 73 3.17 11.18 5.53
C VAL A 73 2.00 12.10 5.87
N LYS A 74 2.27 13.40 5.97
CA LYS A 74 1.23 14.41 6.12
C LYS A 74 1.09 15.18 4.83
N ILE A 75 -0.13 15.25 4.30
CA ILE A 75 -0.46 16.08 3.14
C ILE A 75 -0.89 17.47 3.60
N ILE A 76 -0.39 18.50 2.91
CA ILE A 76 -0.65 19.92 3.18
C ILE A 76 -1.01 20.59 1.85
N PRO A 77 -2.16 21.28 1.74
CA PRO A 77 -3.17 21.45 2.78
C PRO A 77 -4.02 20.18 3.00
N GLU A 78 -4.58 20.04 4.21
CA GLU A 78 -5.44 18.89 4.58
C GLU A 78 -6.80 18.93 3.87
N ARG A 79 -7.20 20.10 3.36
CA ARG A 79 -8.41 20.29 2.56
C ARG A 79 -8.05 21.10 1.33
N ASN A 80 -8.55 20.64 0.18
CA ASN A 80 -8.44 21.34 -1.08
C ASN A 80 -9.83 21.78 -1.53
N VAL A 81 -9.95 23.03 -1.97
CA VAL A 81 -11.18 23.60 -2.51
C VAL A 81 -10.98 23.75 -4.01
N PHE A 82 -11.87 23.13 -4.77
CA PHE A 82 -11.88 23.25 -6.22
C PHE A 82 -12.63 24.51 -6.62
N SER A 83 -12.02 25.30 -7.49
CA SER A 83 -12.71 26.45 -8.07
C SER A 83 -13.61 25.93 -9.20
N PRO A 84 -14.79 26.53 -9.41
CA PRO A 84 -15.61 26.23 -10.57
C PRO A 84 -14.76 26.42 -11.83
N THR A 85 -14.55 25.33 -12.57
CA THR A 85 -13.78 25.33 -13.81
C THR A 85 -14.78 25.17 -14.96
N PHE A 86 -14.51 25.83 -16.09
CA PHE A 86 -15.32 25.69 -17.29
C PHE A 86 -15.41 24.21 -17.70
N PRO A 87 -16.52 23.73 -18.29
CA PRO A 87 -16.62 22.36 -18.77
C PRO A 87 -15.39 21.96 -19.59
N TYR A 88 -14.81 20.79 -19.31
CA TYR A 88 -13.58 20.27 -19.92
C TYR A 88 -12.26 20.98 -19.53
N GLY A 89 -12.27 21.95 -18.62
CA GLY A 89 -11.04 22.53 -18.09
C GLY A 89 -10.40 21.61 -17.03
N GLN A 90 -9.11 21.35 -17.18
CA GLN A 90 -8.32 20.62 -16.19
C GLN A 90 -7.76 21.59 -15.14
N GLN A 91 -7.87 21.25 -13.86
CA GLN A 91 -7.28 22.01 -12.77
C GLN A 91 -6.07 21.27 -12.17
N LYS A 92 -4.93 21.97 -12.09
CA LYS A 92 -3.75 21.47 -11.38
C LYS A 92 -3.86 21.81 -9.89
N LEU A 93 -3.74 20.81 -9.04
CA LEU A 93 -3.76 20.96 -7.60
C LEU A 93 -2.37 20.67 -7.01
N PRO A 94 -1.65 21.68 -6.51
CA PRO A 94 -0.38 21.48 -5.83
C PRO A 94 -0.63 20.95 -4.41
N LEU A 95 -0.35 19.67 -4.20
CA LEU A 95 -0.28 19.03 -2.89
C LEU A 95 1.16 19.09 -2.39
N ARG A 96 1.35 19.17 -1.07
CA ARG A 96 2.67 19.08 -0.46
C ARG A 96 2.67 17.93 0.53
N ALA A 97 3.53 16.96 0.30
CA ALA A 97 3.69 15.81 1.19
C ALA A 97 4.91 16.03 2.07
N ARG A 98 4.71 15.99 3.39
CA ARG A 98 5.78 15.98 4.38
C ARG A 98 5.97 14.57 4.91
N SER A 99 7.16 14.02 4.69
CA SER A 99 7.51 12.70 5.22
C SER A 99 8.15 12.81 6.59
N TYR A 100 7.63 12.06 7.55
CA TYR A 100 8.24 11.84 8.87
C TYR A 100 8.96 10.50 8.94
N TYR A 101 9.16 9.84 7.80
CA TYR A 101 9.96 8.63 7.73
C TYR A 101 11.45 8.97 7.74
N PRO A 102 12.30 8.12 8.36
CA PRO A 102 13.75 8.32 8.38
C PRO A 102 14.43 8.02 7.04
N GLN A 103 13.71 7.45 6.08
CA GLN A 103 14.20 7.02 4.76
C GLN A 103 13.48 7.77 3.64
N ILE A 104 14.12 7.84 2.47
CA ILE A 104 13.51 8.38 1.27
C ILE A 104 12.38 7.45 0.82
N LEU A 105 11.23 8.02 0.45
CA LEU A 105 10.09 7.28 -0.08
C LEU A 105 9.73 7.74 -1.48
N ASP A 106 9.24 6.82 -2.29
CA ASP A 106 8.77 7.08 -3.65
C ASP A 106 7.25 7.16 -3.66
N ILE A 107 6.70 8.28 -4.15
CA ILE A 107 5.25 8.40 -4.36
C ILE A 107 4.91 7.76 -5.71
N ARG A 108 4.32 6.57 -5.66
CA ARG A 108 3.88 5.85 -6.86
C ARG A 108 2.49 6.29 -7.32
N GLU A 109 1.61 6.62 -6.40
CA GLU A 109 0.22 6.92 -6.69
C GLU A 109 -0.38 7.85 -5.64
N VAL A 110 -1.32 8.69 -6.06
CA VAL A 110 -2.19 9.50 -5.21
C VAL A 110 -3.62 9.28 -5.67
N GLN A 111 -4.48 8.74 -4.80
CA GLN A 111 -5.89 8.49 -5.07
C GLN A 111 -6.77 9.37 -4.17
N SER A 112 -7.96 9.71 -4.65
CA SER A 112 -9.00 10.33 -3.82
C SER A 112 -9.67 9.27 -2.93
N ASP A 113 -10.12 9.70 -1.74
CA ASP A 113 -10.98 8.92 -0.86
C ASP A 113 -12.22 9.78 -0.51
N PRO A 114 -13.44 9.41 -0.97
CA PRO A 114 -13.76 8.20 -1.74
C PRO A 114 -13.12 8.22 -3.16
N PRO A 115 -12.86 7.04 -3.76
CA PRO A 115 -12.33 6.96 -5.13
C PRO A 115 -13.24 7.66 -6.13
N ASP A 116 -12.66 8.52 -6.97
CA ASP A 116 -13.37 9.28 -8.01
C ASP A 116 -12.47 9.43 -9.23
N GLU A 117 -12.91 8.89 -10.36
CA GLU A 117 -12.15 8.77 -11.61
C GLU A 117 -11.79 10.13 -12.24
N ARG A 118 -12.46 11.21 -11.83
CA ARG A 118 -12.11 12.57 -12.27
C ARG A 118 -10.75 12.99 -11.74
N PHE A 119 -10.30 12.40 -10.64
CA PHE A 119 -9.00 12.70 -10.05
C PHE A 119 -7.96 11.71 -10.53
N TYR A 120 -6.85 12.24 -11.04
CA TYR A 120 -5.74 11.41 -11.49
C TYR A 120 -4.39 12.04 -11.17
N PHE A 121 -3.44 11.15 -10.88
CA PHE A 121 -2.05 11.49 -10.60
C PHE A 121 -1.21 11.26 -11.86
N ILE A 122 -0.76 12.32 -12.53
CA ILE A 122 0.11 12.22 -13.70
C ILE A 122 1.57 12.34 -13.28
N THR A 123 2.35 11.29 -13.52
CA THR A 123 3.82 11.34 -13.53
C THR A 123 4.39 11.61 -14.92
N GLU A 124 3.58 11.58 -15.97
CA GLU A 124 4.04 11.55 -17.38
C GLU A 124 4.70 12.85 -17.89
N ARG A 125 4.45 14.01 -17.27
CA ARG A 125 5.10 15.27 -17.69
C ARG A 125 6.46 15.50 -17.01
N THR A 126 6.85 14.65 -16.06
CA THR A 126 8.16 14.73 -15.39
C THR A 126 8.57 13.29 -15.04
N PRO A 127 9.52 12.67 -15.74
CA PRO A 127 9.84 11.24 -15.62
C PRO A 127 10.43 10.82 -14.26
N THR A 128 10.47 11.74 -13.30
CA THR A 128 11.07 11.54 -11.99
C THR A 128 9.97 11.28 -10.98
N ILE A 129 9.91 10.05 -10.49
CA ILE A 129 9.06 9.66 -9.36
C ILE A 129 9.35 10.62 -8.20
N PRO A 130 8.33 11.29 -7.61
CA PRO A 130 8.58 12.22 -6.52
C PRO A 130 9.18 11.51 -5.31
N HIS A 131 10.40 11.92 -4.95
CA HIS A 131 11.11 11.41 -3.78
C HIS A 131 10.79 12.26 -2.55
N LEU A 132 10.14 11.66 -1.57
CA LEU A 132 9.93 12.23 -0.25
C LEU A 132 11.20 12.11 0.57
N LYS A 133 11.89 13.23 0.78
CA LYS A 133 13.05 13.27 1.68
C LYS A 133 12.60 13.30 3.15
N PRO A 134 13.35 12.69 4.08
CA PRO A 134 13.05 12.74 5.50
C PRO A 134 12.87 14.18 6.01
N GLN A 135 11.79 14.42 6.74
CA GLN A 135 11.41 15.71 7.35
C GLN A 135 11.22 16.90 6.39
N ALA A 136 11.40 16.69 5.09
CA ALA A 136 11.29 17.70 4.05
C ALA A 136 9.86 17.76 3.48
N LEU A 137 9.58 18.89 2.84
CA LEU A 137 8.36 19.12 2.10
C LEU A 137 8.63 18.80 0.63
N THR A 138 7.88 17.87 0.04
CA THR A 138 7.95 17.57 -1.39
C THR A 138 6.64 17.98 -2.05
N GLU A 139 6.71 18.69 -3.17
CA GLU A 139 5.53 19.05 -3.97
C GLU A 139 5.10 17.87 -4.83
N VAL A 140 3.80 17.62 -4.85
CA VAL A 140 3.13 16.54 -5.56
C VAL A 140 1.91 17.14 -6.23
N CYS A 141 1.61 16.79 -7.47
CA CYS A 141 0.50 17.42 -8.20
C CYS A 141 -0.59 16.40 -8.47
N MET A 142 -1.82 16.76 -8.13
CA MET A 142 -3.01 16.02 -8.55
C MET A 142 -3.74 16.84 -9.62
N TYR A 143 -4.39 16.16 -10.56
CA TYR A 143 -5.18 16.79 -11.60
C TYR A 143 -6.64 16.35 -11.46
N VAL A 144 -7.55 17.27 -11.78
CA VAL A 144 -8.99 17.04 -11.89
C VAL A 144 -9.52 17.67 -13.17
#